data_AF-A0AAW2V0W0-F1
#
_entry.id   AF-A0AAW2V0W0-F1
#
_cell.length_a   1.000
_cell.length_b   1.000
_cell.length_c   1.000
_cell.angle_alpha   90.00
_cell.angle_beta   90.00
_cell.angle_gamma   90.00
#
_symmetry.space_group_name_H-M   'P 1'
#
loop_
_entity.id
_entity.type
_entity.pdbx_description
1 polymer ?
#
loop_
_entity_poly.entity_id
_entity_poly.type
_entity_poly.pdbx_seq_one_letter_code
_entity_poly.pdbx_strand_id
1 'polypeptide(L)'
;MAIAGNALKTNITTLGPLVLPVSEQLLFFVTLVARKNSSTRIKPYIPDFKLAFDHFCIHAGGRAVIDELEKNLRLEPIHVEASRMTLHRFGNTSSSSIWYELAYIEAKGRIRKGQRVWQIAFGSGFKCNSAVWEALRNVKPSANSPWLDCIDRYPVKILH
;
A
#
# COMPACT_ATOMS: atom_id res chain seq x y z
N MET A 1 -11.61 -10.75 11.45
CA MET A 1 -10.74 -9.55 11.36
C MET A 1 -9.39 -9.70 12.07
N ALA A 2 -9.29 -10.34 13.25
CA ALA A 2 -8.03 -10.43 14.02
C ALA A 2 -6.85 -11.12 13.30
N ILE A 3 -7.10 -12.18 12.52
CA ILE A 3 -6.03 -12.95 11.87
C ILE A 3 -5.39 -12.18 10.71
N ALA A 4 -6.20 -11.51 9.88
CA ALA A 4 -5.71 -10.64 8.80
C ALA A 4 -4.89 -9.46 9.35
N GLY A 5 -5.34 -8.86 10.44
CA GLY A 5 -4.60 -7.79 11.12
C GLY A 5 -3.25 -8.25 11.67
N ASN A 6 -3.17 -9.46 12.23
CA ASN A 6 -1.91 -10.04 12.69
C ASN A 6 -0.94 -10.35 11.53
N ALA A 7 -1.46 -10.85 10.41
CA ALA A 7 -0.66 -11.11 9.21
C ALA A 7 -0.09 -9.82 8.63
N LEU A 8 -0.92 -8.77 8.53
CA LEU A 8 -0.50 -7.42 8.15
C LEU A 8 0.59 -6.91 9.10
N LYS A 9 0.34 -6.96 10.41
CA LYS A 9 1.29 -6.49 11.43
C LYS A 9 2.64 -7.21 11.31
N THR A 10 2.61 -8.52 11.09
CA THR A 10 3.84 -9.32 10.89
C THR A 10 4.57 -8.86 9.63
N ASN A 11 3.86 -8.74 8.51
CA ASN A 11 4.42 -8.31 7.25
C ASN A 11 5.09 -6.93 7.35
N ILE A 12 4.41 -5.91 7.90
CA ILE A 12 4.97 -4.56 8.02
C ILE A 12 6.12 -4.49 9.03
N THR A 13 6.10 -5.31 10.09
CA THR A 13 7.20 -5.36 11.07
C THR A 13 8.44 -5.99 10.45
N THR A 14 8.28 -6.99 9.59
CA THR A 14 9.38 -7.60 8.84
C THR A 14 9.90 -6.70 7.72
N LEU A 15 9.00 -5.99 7.01
CA LEU A 15 9.36 -5.11 5.91
C LEU A 15 10.02 -3.81 6.38
N GLY A 16 9.55 -3.25 7.50
CA GLY A 16 9.96 -1.93 8.02
C GLY A 16 11.48 -1.71 8.04
N PRO A 17 12.29 -2.58 8.68
CA PRO A 17 13.74 -2.43 8.74
C PRO A 17 14.45 -2.42 7.38
N LEU A 18 13.83 -2.99 6.33
CA LEU A 18 14.41 -3.07 4.99
C LEU A 18 14.11 -1.84 4.13
N VAL A 19 13.09 -1.05 4.49
CA VAL A 19 12.56 -0.01 3.60
C VAL A 19 12.50 1.38 4.22
N LEU A 20 12.38 1.46 5.55
CA LEU A 20 12.21 2.71 6.27
C LEU A 20 13.56 3.35 6.60
N PRO A 21 13.61 4.69 6.69
CA PRO A 21 14.78 5.41 7.21
C PRO A 21 15.16 4.98 8.63
N VAL A 22 16.45 5.08 8.97
CA VAL A 22 16.96 4.70 10.30
C VAL A 22 16.26 5.47 11.43
N SER A 23 15.87 6.73 11.22
CA SER A 23 15.11 7.53 12.19
C SER A 23 13.79 6.88 12.59
N GLU A 24 13.05 6.36 11.62
CA GLU A 24 11.78 5.65 11.85
C GLU A 24 12.01 4.31 12.56
N GLN A 25 13.08 3.60 12.19
CA GLN A 25 13.44 2.34 12.84
C GLN A 25 13.79 2.54 14.31
N LEU A 26 14.57 3.58 14.64
CA LEU A 26 14.92 3.94 16.01
C LEU A 26 13.68 4.31 16.83
N LEU A 27 12.78 5.14 16.28
CA LEU A 27 11.56 5.55 16.97
C LEU A 27 10.64 4.37 17.27
N PHE A 28 10.49 3.46 16.31
CA PHE A 28 9.75 2.22 16.49
C PHE A 28 10.38 1.33 17.59
N PHE A 29 11.70 1.13 17.54
CA PHE A 29 12.42 0.31 18.51
C PHE A 29 12.36 0.87 19.93
N VAL A 30 12.58 2.18 20.11
CA VAL A 30 12.47 2.85 21.41
C VAL A 30 11.06 2.69 21.97
N THR A 31 10.03 2.88 21.15
CA THR A 31 8.64 2.70 21.58
C THR A 31 8.37 1.24 21.98
N LEU A 32 8.94 0.27 21.26
CA LEU A 32 8.79 -1.16 21.57
C LEU A 32 9.45 -1.53 22.90
N VAL A 33 10.66 -1.03 23.17
CA VAL A 33 11.36 -1.24 24.45
C VAL A 33 10.64 -0.55 25.60
N ALA A 34 10.22 0.71 25.43
CA ALA A 34 9.45 1.46 26.44
C ALA A 34 8.16 0.73 26.82
N ARG A 35 7.47 0.13 25.83
CA ARG A 35 6.28 -0.69 26.07
C ARG A 35 6.55 -1.99 26.81
N LYS A 36 7.71 -2.61 26.59
CA LYS A 36 8.08 -3.85 27.27
C LYS A 36 8.40 -3.61 28.75
N ASN A 37 8.99 -2.45 29.07
CA ASN A 37 9.51 -2.13 30.40
C ASN A 37 8.58 -1.23 31.24
N SER A 38 7.47 -0.74 30.69
CA SER A 38 6.53 0.13 31.39
C SER A 38 5.20 -0.56 31.69
N SER A 39 4.70 -0.40 32.91
CA SER A 39 3.35 -0.77 33.34
C SER A 39 2.26 0.16 32.81
N THR A 40 2.63 1.24 32.10
CA THR A 40 1.69 2.18 31.48
C THR A 40 1.30 1.76 30.06
N ARG A 41 0.05 2.05 29.67
CA ARG A 41 -0.53 1.65 28.38
C ARG A 41 -0.05 2.55 27.24
N ILE A 42 1.24 2.49 26.90
CA ILE A 42 1.81 3.22 25.77
C ILE A 42 1.22 2.66 24.46
N LYS A 43 0.68 3.54 23.60
CA LYS A 43 0.09 3.15 22.31
C LYS A 43 1.19 2.63 21.36
N PRO A 44 0.91 1.61 20.52
CA PRO A 44 1.83 1.19 19.47
C PRO A 44 2.17 2.36 18.55
N TYR A 45 3.46 2.57 18.28
CA TYR A 45 3.90 3.41 17.18
C TYR A 45 3.77 2.63 15.87
N ILE A 46 3.16 3.25 14.86
CA ILE A 46 3.06 2.70 13.51
C ILE A 46 4.01 3.54 12.66
N PRO A 47 5.06 2.94 12.08
CA PRO A 47 6.00 3.68 11.25
C PRO A 47 5.34 4.33 10.05
N ASP A 48 5.89 5.47 9.62
CA ASP A 48 5.37 6.16 8.44
C ASP A 48 5.95 5.58 7.15
N PHE A 49 5.22 4.64 6.54
CA PHE A 49 5.59 4.02 5.26
C PHE A 49 5.56 4.99 4.07
N LYS A 50 4.95 6.17 4.20
CA LYS A 50 5.02 7.22 3.16
C LYS A 50 6.43 7.78 2.99
N LEU A 51 7.30 7.60 3.99
CA LEU A 51 8.72 7.96 3.90
C LEU A 51 9.53 6.96 3.06
N ALA A 52 9.01 5.74 2.85
CA ALA A 52 9.68 4.69 2.10
C ALA A 52 9.16 4.53 0.67
N PHE A 53 7.90 4.90 0.43
CA PHE A 53 7.19 4.62 -0.82
C PHE A 53 6.40 5.83 -1.32
N ASP A 54 6.49 6.08 -2.62
CA ASP A 54 5.71 7.11 -3.31
C ASP A 54 4.33 6.59 -3.74
N HIS A 55 4.24 5.30 -4.04
CA HIS A 55 3.08 4.67 -4.68
C HIS A 55 2.69 3.38 -3.96
N PHE A 56 1.39 3.14 -3.85
CA PHE A 56 0.85 1.97 -3.16
C PHE A 56 -0.12 1.22 -4.09
N CYS A 57 0.04 -0.10 -4.13
CA CYS A 57 -0.82 -1.03 -4.82
C CYS A 57 -1.33 -2.04 -3.78
N ILE A 58 -2.52 -1.78 -3.26
CA ILE A 58 -3.20 -2.57 -2.24
C ILE A 58 -4.17 -3.54 -2.91
N HIS A 59 -3.79 -4.82 -2.98
CA HIS A 59 -4.73 -5.85 -3.41
C HIS A 59 -5.95 -5.88 -2.50
N ALA A 60 -7.10 -5.61 -3.09
CA ALA A 60 -8.37 -5.65 -2.39
C ALA A 60 -9.10 -6.97 -2.69
N GLY A 61 -9.26 -7.80 -1.65
CA GLY A 61 -10.35 -8.78 -1.64
C GLY A 61 -11.73 -8.10 -1.78
N GLY A 62 -11.82 -6.86 -1.28
CA GLY A 62 -12.96 -5.95 -1.40
C GLY A 62 -12.67 -4.61 -0.72
N ARG A 63 -13.61 -3.66 -0.80
CA ARG A 63 -13.44 -2.28 -0.33
C ARG A 63 -13.00 -2.16 1.13
N ALA A 64 -13.54 -3.01 2.02
CA ALA A 64 -13.21 -2.99 3.45
C ALA A 64 -11.71 -3.23 3.73
N VAL A 65 -11.00 -3.98 2.87
CA VAL A 65 -9.56 -4.23 3.03
C VAL A 65 -8.76 -2.96 2.72
N ILE A 66 -9.17 -2.21 1.70
CA ILE A 66 -8.54 -0.93 1.35
C ILE A 66 -8.76 0.07 2.48
N ASP A 67 -10.00 0.22 2.95
CA ASP A 67 -10.37 1.16 4.02
C ASP A 67 -9.58 0.88 5.32
N GLU A 68 -9.44 -0.40 5.67
CA GLU A 68 -8.70 -0.81 6.86
C GLU A 68 -7.18 -0.55 6.73
N LEU A 69 -6.60 -0.74 5.54
CA LEU A 69 -5.19 -0.43 5.30
C LEU A 69 -4.93 1.07 5.27
N GLU A 70 -5.80 1.85 4.62
CA GLU A 70 -5.74 3.32 4.61
C GLU A 70 -5.67 3.86 6.04
N LYS A 71 -6.58 3.39 6.89
CA LYS A 71 -6.66 3.78 8.29
C LYS A 71 -5.46 3.33 9.11
N ASN A 72 -5.04 2.06 9.00
CA ASN A 72 -3.96 1.52 9.81
C ASN A 72 -2.60 2.10 9.46
N LEU A 73 -2.33 2.32 8.17
CA LEU A 73 -1.07 2.87 7.68
C LEU A 73 -1.09 4.41 7.58
N ARG A 74 -2.22 5.05 7.91
CA ARG A 74 -2.41 6.51 7.83
C ARG A 74 -2.07 7.03 6.43
N LEU A 75 -2.61 6.35 5.42
CA LEU A 75 -2.45 6.73 4.02
C LEU A 75 -3.42 7.85 3.67
N GLU A 76 -2.99 8.71 2.76
CA GLU A 76 -3.84 9.73 2.16
C GLU A 76 -4.66 9.16 0.98
N PRO A 77 -5.77 9.81 0.57
CA PRO A 77 -6.64 9.32 -0.51
C PRO A 77 -5.91 9.01 -1.82
N ILE A 78 -4.86 9.77 -2.14
CA ILE A 78 -4.05 9.57 -3.35
C ILE A 78 -3.33 8.21 -3.37
N HIS A 79 -2.91 7.69 -2.21
CA HIS A 79 -2.20 6.42 -2.11
C HIS A 79 -3.12 5.22 -2.33
N VAL A 80 -4.42 5.35 -2.00
CA VAL A 80 -5.40 4.28 -2.18
C VAL A 80 -6.24 4.43 -3.45
N GLU A 81 -6.06 5.55 -4.17
CA GLU A 81 -6.80 5.86 -5.40
C GLU A 81 -6.69 4.73 -6.42
N ALA A 82 -5.49 4.23 -6.68
CA ALA A 82 -5.25 3.16 -7.66
C ALA A 82 -6.04 1.89 -7.34
N SER A 83 -5.99 1.44 -6.08
CA SER A 83 -6.72 0.26 -5.61
C SER A 83 -8.23 0.45 -5.64
N ARG A 84 -8.72 1.64 -5.26
CA ARG A 84 -10.16 1.97 -5.31
C ARG A 84 -10.68 2.04 -6.74
N MET A 85 -9.96 2.70 -7.64
CA MET A 85 -10.37 2.84 -9.04
C MET A 85 -10.29 1.50 -9.77
N THR A 86 -9.26 0.70 -9.49
CA THR A 86 -9.14 -0.67 -10.03
C THR A 86 -10.31 -1.52 -9.58
N LEU A 87 -10.61 -1.53 -8.28
CA LEU A 87 -11.74 -2.28 -7.74
C LEU A 87 -13.08 -1.79 -8.31
N HIS A 88 -13.25 -0.48 -8.50
CA HIS A 88 -14.45 0.09 -9.11
C HIS A 88 -14.63 -0.37 -10.57
N ARG A 89 -13.58 -0.30 -11.40
CA ARG A 89 -13.65 -0.59 -12.83
C ARG A 89 -13.69 -2.08 -13.14
N PHE A 90 -12.81 -2.84 -12.52
CA PHE A 90 -12.54 -4.24 -12.88
C PHE A 90 -13.03 -5.24 -11.84
N GLY A 91 -13.52 -4.77 -10.68
CA GLY A 91 -13.81 -5.64 -9.56
C GLY A 91 -12.54 -6.25 -8.97
N ASN A 92 -12.71 -7.36 -8.25
CA ASN A 92 -11.59 -8.13 -7.73
C ASN A 92 -11.12 -9.14 -8.79
N THR A 93 -10.02 -8.84 -9.48
CA THR A 93 -9.38 -9.73 -10.47
C THR A 93 -8.35 -10.67 -9.82
N SER A 94 -8.55 -11.01 -8.54
CA SER A 94 -7.69 -11.88 -7.75
C SER A 94 -6.24 -11.37 -7.72
N SER A 95 -5.25 -12.25 -7.77
CA SER A 95 -3.81 -11.90 -7.73
C SER A 95 -3.38 -10.87 -8.78
N SER A 96 -4.13 -10.70 -9.87
CA SER A 96 -3.79 -9.72 -10.91
C SER A 96 -4.15 -8.27 -10.56
N SER A 97 -4.99 -8.01 -9.55
CA SER A 97 -5.45 -6.63 -9.24
C SER A 97 -4.30 -5.65 -9.04
N ILE A 98 -3.23 -6.06 -8.34
CA ILE A 98 -2.05 -5.22 -8.08
C ILE A 98 -1.32 -4.75 -9.34
N TRP A 99 -1.45 -5.49 -10.44
CA TRP A 99 -0.88 -5.10 -11.73
C TRP A 99 -1.77 -4.10 -12.47
N TYR A 100 -3.10 -4.23 -12.35
CA TYR A 100 -4.03 -3.20 -12.83
C TYR A 100 -3.88 -1.90 -12.05
N GLU A 101 -3.61 -1.99 -10.75
CA GLU A 101 -3.32 -0.85 -9.88
C GLU A 101 -2.02 -0.16 -10.30
N LEU A 102 -0.94 -0.92 -10.52
CA LEU A 102 0.31 -0.37 -11.03
C LEU A 102 0.10 0.30 -12.40
N ALA A 103 -0.60 -0.37 -13.32
CA ALA A 103 -0.92 0.16 -14.64
C ALA A 103 -1.77 1.44 -14.57
N TYR A 104 -2.61 1.60 -13.55
CA TYR A 104 -3.36 2.84 -13.31
C TYR A 104 -2.39 3.99 -12.99
N ILE A 105 -1.43 3.77 -12.09
CA ILE A 105 -0.45 4.78 -11.67
C ILE A 105 0.47 5.15 -12.84
N GLU A 106 0.89 4.17 -13.63
CA GLU A 106 1.65 4.38 -14.87
C GLU A 106 0.85 5.16 -15.91
N ALA A 107 -0.43 4.83 -16.11
CA ALA A 107 -1.32 5.53 -17.04
C ALA A 107 -1.57 6.98 -16.61
N LYS A 108 -1.57 7.27 -15.30
CA LYS A 108 -1.58 8.64 -14.77
C LYS A 108 -0.26 9.40 -14.99
N GLY A 109 0.79 8.74 -15.48
CA GLY A 109 2.11 9.34 -15.67
C GLY A 109 2.78 9.75 -14.36
N ARG A 110 2.44 9.07 -13.25
CA ARG A 110 2.88 9.48 -11.91
C ARG A 110 4.21 8.85 -11.48
N ILE A 111 4.68 7.79 -12.14
CA ILE A 111 5.90 7.07 -11.75
C ILE A 111 7.15 7.70 -12.40
N ARG A 112 8.02 8.28 -11.56
CA ARG A 112 9.30 8.89 -11.94
C ARG A 112 10.47 8.02 -11.53
N LYS A 113 11.63 8.21 -12.17
CA LYS A 113 12.88 7.53 -11.82
C LYS A 113 13.21 7.74 -10.32
N GLY A 114 13.61 6.67 -9.65
CA GLY A 114 13.96 6.63 -8.22
C GLY A 114 12.76 6.49 -7.29
N GLN A 115 11.53 6.64 -7.78
CA GLN A 115 10.34 6.44 -6.95
C GLN A 115 10.09 4.96 -6.67
N ARG A 116 9.54 4.69 -5.49
CA ARG A 116 9.31 3.32 -5.02
C ARG A 116 7.82 3.00 -4.97
N VAL A 117 7.47 1.80 -5.42
CA VAL A 117 6.11 1.26 -5.37
C VAL A 117 6.06 0.11 -4.38
N TRP A 118 5.09 0.14 -3.47
CA TRP A 118 4.80 -0.99 -2.60
C TRP A 118 3.54 -1.70 -3.07
N GLN A 119 3.71 -2.95 -3.51
CA GLN A 119 2.61 -3.88 -3.69
C GLN A 119 2.39 -4.68 -2.41
N ILE A 120 1.19 -4.60 -1.85
CA ILE A 120 0.77 -5.38 -0.69
C ILE A 120 -0.46 -6.19 -1.05
N ALA A 121 -0.43 -7.50 -0.76
CA ALA A 121 -1.53 -8.38 -1.08
C ALA A 121 -1.89 -9.39 0.01
N PHE A 122 -3.20 -9.65 0.12
CA PHE A 122 -3.74 -10.68 1.01
C PHE A 122 -4.21 -11.89 0.21
N GLY A 123 -3.71 -13.07 0.57
CA GLY A 123 -4.08 -14.34 -0.05
C GLY A 123 -4.97 -15.22 0.84
N SER A 124 -5.42 -16.35 0.29
CA SER A 124 -6.12 -17.38 1.04
C SER A 124 -5.27 -17.88 2.23
N GLY A 125 -5.90 -18.11 3.37
CA GLY A 125 -5.23 -18.52 4.61
C GLY A 125 -4.61 -17.36 5.42
N PHE A 126 -5.13 -16.14 5.29
CA PHE A 126 -4.69 -14.95 6.02
C PHE A 126 -3.18 -14.68 5.89
N LYS A 127 -2.65 -14.81 4.67
CA LYS A 127 -1.26 -14.45 4.35
C LYS A 127 -1.22 -13.03 3.82
N CYS A 128 -0.20 -12.26 4.23
CA CYS A 128 0.07 -10.93 3.71
C CYS A 128 1.46 -10.93 3.09
N ASN A 129 1.55 -10.60 1.81
CA ASN A 129 2.79 -10.56 1.04
C ASN A 129 3.06 -9.15 0.55
N SER A 130 4.34 -8.81 0.45
CA SER A 130 4.81 -7.51 0.00
C SER A 130 5.87 -7.65 -1.08
N ALA A 131 5.79 -6.81 -2.10
CA ALA A 131 6.84 -6.60 -3.09
C ALA A 131 7.14 -5.10 -3.19
N VAL A 132 8.42 -4.79 -3.28
CA VAL A 132 8.93 -3.42 -3.36
C VAL A 132 9.64 -3.26 -4.69
N TRP A 133 9.24 -2.24 -5.43
CA TRP A 133 9.79 -1.91 -6.74
C TRP A 133 10.42 -0.53 -6.69
N GLU A 134 11.51 -0.31 -7.42
CA GLU A 134 12.08 1.01 -7.68
C GLU A 134 12.07 1.28 -9.17
N ALA A 135 11.56 2.45 -9.55
CA ALA A 135 11.52 2.86 -10.95
C ALA A 135 12.92 3.25 -11.44
N LEU A 136 13.53 2.43 -12.30
CA LEU A 136 14.86 2.72 -12.86
C LEU A 136 14.86 3.85 -13.90
N ARG A 137 13.66 4.24 -14.37
CA ARG A 137 13.43 5.28 -15.38
C ARG A 137 12.09 5.96 -15.14
N ASN A 138 11.87 7.11 -15.78
CA ASN A 138 10.53 7.69 -15.87
C ASN A 138 9.64 6.77 -16.69
N VAL A 139 8.54 6.30 -16.09
CA VAL A 139 7.62 5.38 -16.75
C VAL A 139 6.60 6.19 -17.53
N LYS A 140 6.52 5.94 -18.84
CA LYS A 140 5.52 6.57 -19.71
C LYS A 140 4.25 5.71 -19.71
N PRO A 141 3.05 6.30 -19.83
CA PRO A 141 1.83 5.55 -20.07
C PRO A 141 2.00 4.58 -21.25
N SER A 142 1.65 3.31 -21.03
CA SER A 142 1.74 2.27 -22.07
C SER A 142 0.57 2.39 -23.05
N ALA A 143 0.87 2.27 -24.35
CA ALA A 143 -0.16 2.16 -25.40
C ALA A 143 -0.99 0.88 -25.31
N ASN A 144 -0.56 -0.11 -24.52
CA ASN A 144 -1.29 -1.35 -24.25
C ASN A 144 -1.87 -1.37 -22.81
N SER A 145 -1.99 -0.20 -22.16
CA SER A 145 -2.53 -0.13 -20.80
C SER A 145 -4.03 -0.48 -20.79
N PRO A 146 -4.52 -1.25 -19.80
CA PRO A 146 -5.95 -1.50 -19.63
C PRO A 146 -6.76 -0.24 -19.27
N TRP A 147 -6.08 0.88 -19.06
CA TRP A 147 -6.65 2.20 -18.75
C TRP A 147 -6.60 3.20 -19.91
N LEU A 148 -6.01 2.83 -21.06
CA LEU A 148 -5.72 3.77 -22.15
C LEU A 148 -6.93 4.59 -22.62
N ASP A 149 -8.08 3.94 -22.70
CA ASP A 149 -9.34 4.48 -23.24
C ASP A 149 -10.13 5.35 -22.26
N CYS A 150 -9.65 5.49 -21.02
CA CYS A 150 -10.49 6.02 -19.95
C CYS A 150 -9.76 6.69 -18.80
N ILE A 151 -8.43 6.67 -18.76
CA ILE A 151 -7.68 7.11 -17.58
C ILE A 151 -7.98 8.57 -17.20
N ASP A 152 -8.32 9.40 -18.18
CA ASP A 152 -8.75 10.79 -18.08
C ASP A 152 -10.06 10.96 -17.30
N ARG A 153 -10.95 9.96 -17.31
CA ARG A 153 -12.24 9.96 -16.58
C ARG A 153 -12.12 9.59 -15.11
N TYR A 154 -10.93 9.16 -14.67
CA TYR A 154 -10.66 8.78 -13.29
C TYR A 154 -9.86 9.88 -12.54
N PRO A 155 -9.91 9.94 -11.20
CA PRO A 155 -10.75 9.15 -10.32
C PRO A 155 -12.22 9.56 -10.40
N VAL A 156 -13.11 8.58 -10.26
CA VAL A 156 -14.55 8.83 -10.09
C VAL A 156 -14.87 8.99 -8.61
N LYS A 157 -15.92 9.75 -8.29
CA LYS A 157 -16.42 9.85 -6.91
C LYS A 157 -17.12 8.55 -6.53
N ILE A 158 -16.52 7.77 -5.63
CA ILE A 158 -17.12 6.57 -5.07
C ILE A 158 -18.07 7.00 -3.94
N LEU A 159 -19.35 6.62 -4.03
CA LEU A 159 -20.30 6.83 -2.94
C LEU A 159 -19.88 5.95 -1.76
N HIS A 160 -19.71 6.59 -0.60
CA HIS A 160 -19.29 5.90 0.62
C HIS A 160 -20.40 5.04 1.19
#